data_AF-A0A3P9IQI5-F1
#
_entry.id   AF-A0A3P9IQI5-F1
#
_cell.length_a   1.000
_cell.length_b   1.000
_cell.length_c   1.000
_cell.angle_alpha   90.00
_cell.angle_beta   90.00
_cell.angle_gamma   90.00
#
_symmetry.space_group_name_H-M   'P 1'
#
loop_
_entity.id
_entity.type
_entity.pdbx_description
1 polymer ?
#
loop_
_entity_poly.entity_id
_entity_poly.type
_entity_poly.pdbx_seq_one_letter_code
_entity_poly.pdbx_strand_id
1 'polypeptide(L)'
;SHSRRISHSRGTSHSRETSHSRGTSHLTSHSRGTSHGRGTSHCKGTSHRTSHLTSHSRGTSHGRGTSHCKGTSHSRGTSHCRVTSHSRGTSHCRGTSHCRRTSHCRGTSHCRGTCHSRGTSHSRGTSHCRGTSHCRGTSHCKRTSHCRGTSHCSVTSHCRGTTHCRGTSKCSETSHCSGTSHCRGTTHCRRTSHFRGTSRFRGTSHCRGTTHCSGTSHCRGTSHCRGTTHCRGTSHCRGTTHCRDTSHCRRITHCRGTSHCR
;
A
#
# COMPACT_ATOMS: atom_id res chain seq x y z
N SER A 1 -36.13 34.82 -8.18
CA SER A 1 -35.26 35.89 -7.65
C SER A 1 -34.08 35.29 -6.90
N HIS A 2 -32.85 35.53 -7.36
CA HIS A 2 -31.63 35.11 -6.65
C HIS A 2 -31.15 36.27 -5.76
N SER A 3 -31.14 36.08 -4.45
CA SER A 3 -30.64 37.06 -3.49
C SER A 3 -29.28 36.60 -2.95
N ARG A 4 -28.23 37.41 -3.13
CA ARG A 4 -26.87 37.15 -2.61
C ARG A 4 -26.63 37.97 -1.35
N ARG A 5 -26.33 37.32 -0.22
CA ARG A 5 -26.00 38.01 1.06
C ARG A 5 -24.54 37.75 1.45
N ILE A 6 -23.81 38.82 1.78
CA ILE A 6 -22.40 38.79 2.21
C ILE A 6 -22.31 39.35 3.64
N SER A 7 -21.55 38.71 4.54
CA SER A 7 -21.41 39.15 5.94
C SER A 7 -19.95 39.14 6.41
N HIS A 8 -19.52 40.18 7.14
CA HIS A 8 -18.18 40.33 7.71
C HIS A 8 -18.23 40.48 9.24
N SER A 9 -17.32 39.81 9.98
CA SER A 9 -17.32 39.88 11.46
C SER A 9 -15.94 39.59 12.09
N ARG A 10 -15.69 40.19 13.26
CA ARG A 10 -14.53 39.93 14.15
C ARG A 10 -15.10 39.35 15.46
N GLY A 11 -14.66 38.16 15.88
CA GLY A 11 -15.19 37.45 17.06
C GLY A 11 -15.98 36.17 16.71
N THR A 12 -17.08 35.91 17.44
CA THR A 12 -17.99 34.78 17.18
C THR A 12 -19.07 35.21 16.19
N SER A 13 -19.20 34.46 15.08
CA SER A 13 -20.14 34.78 14.00
C SER A 13 -21.15 33.67 13.80
N HIS A 14 -22.45 33.99 13.86
CA HIS A 14 -23.55 33.08 13.56
C HIS A 14 -24.31 33.55 12.32
N SER A 15 -24.32 32.76 11.26
CA SER A 15 -25.12 33.04 10.06
C SER A 15 -26.17 31.94 9.87
N ARG A 16 -27.37 32.15 10.44
CA ARG A 16 -28.54 31.27 10.31
C ARG A 16 -29.60 31.97 9.44
N GLU A 17 -30.06 31.28 8.40
CA GLU A 17 -31.35 31.56 7.76
C GLU A 17 -32.19 30.28 7.77
N THR A 18 -33.45 30.41 8.19
CA THR A 18 -34.56 29.50 7.86
C THR A 18 -35.43 30.23 6.85
N SER A 19 -35.09 30.08 5.56
CA SER A 19 -35.84 30.71 4.47
C SER A 19 -36.75 29.66 3.83
N HIS A 20 -38.06 29.79 4.03
CA HIS A 20 -39.07 29.08 3.24
C HIS A 20 -39.25 29.80 1.91
N SER A 21 -38.29 29.62 1.00
CA SER A 21 -38.38 30.15 -0.36
C SER A 21 -37.94 29.06 -1.34
N ARG A 22 -38.75 28.78 -2.36
CA ARG A 22 -38.49 27.84 -3.47
C ARG A 22 -37.30 28.26 -4.39
N GLY A 23 -36.33 29.02 -3.87
CA GLY A 23 -35.15 29.50 -4.60
C GLY A 23 -33.86 29.27 -3.82
N THR A 24 -32.77 28.96 -4.54
CA THR A 24 -31.43 28.74 -3.99
C THR A 24 -30.81 30.08 -3.53
N SER A 25 -30.68 30.28 -2.20
CA SER A 25 -29.96 31.40 -1.60
C SER A 25 -28.49 31.01 -1.32
N HIS A 26 -27.54 31.83 -1.80
CA HIS A 26 -26.11 31.66 -1.56
C HIS A 26 -25.61 32.69 -0.55
N LEU A 27 -25.41 32.27 0.69
CA LEU A 27 -24.83 33.08 1.77
C LEU A 27 -23.30 32.93 1.78
N THR A 28 -22.56 34.05 1.77
CA THR A 28 -21.08 34.07 1.91
C THR A 28 -20.66 34.83 3.16
N SER A 29 -19.86 34.20 4.04
CA SER A 29 -19.45 34.81 5.32
C SER A 29 -17.93 34.84 5.50
N HIS A 30 -17.40 35.96 5.98
CA HIS A 30 -15.99 36.15 6.34
C HIS A 30 -15.84 36.45 7.84
N SER A 31 -15.04 35.64 8.56
CA SER A 31 -14.80 35.83 10.00
C SER A 31 -13.33 35.75 10.40
N ARG A 32 -12.96 36.53 11.43
CA ARG A 32 -11.73 36.32 12.23
C ARG A 32 -12.15 35.93 13.64
N GLY A 33 -11.90 34.67 14.05
CA GLY A 33 -12.40 34.10 15.31
C GLY A 33 -13.14 32.78 15.09
N THR A 34 -14.32 32.61 15.67
CA THR A 34 -15.13 31.38 15.58
C THR A 34 -16.32 31.59 14.65
N SER A 35 -16.45 30.82 13.56
CA SER A 35 -17.62 30.89 12.66
C SER A 35 -18.51 29.66 12.75
N HIS A 36 -19.83 29.91 12.83
CA HIS A 36 -20.89 28.93 12.67
C HIS A 36 -21.84 29.38 11.54
N GLY A 37 -22.07 28.55 10.52
CA GLY A 37 -22.96 29.01 9.43
C GLY A 37 -23.42 27.98 8.40
N ARG A 38 -24.58 28.28 7.79
CA ARG A 38 -25.11 27.63 6.57
C ARG A 38 -24.86 28.56 5.36
N GLY A 39 -23.75 28.40 4.64
CA GLY A 39 -23.32 29.23 3.51
C GLY A 39 -21.81 29.11 3.24
N THR A 40 -21.30 29.42 2.04
CA THR A 40 -19.85 29.43 1.79
C THR A 40 -19.13 30.32 2.82
N SER A 41 -18.08 29.82 3.48
CA SER A 41 -17.46 30.54 4.60
C SER A 41 -15.93 30.62 4.49
N HIS A 42 -15.36 31.80 4.76
CA HIS A 42 -13.92 32.03 4.91
C HIS A 42 -13.61 32.45 6.35
N CYS A 43 -12.89 31.62 7.09
CA CYS A 43 -12.56 31.87 8.49
C CYS A 43 -11.05 31.88 8.71
N LYS A 44 -10.56 32.85 9.47
CA LYS A 44 -9.25 32.79 10.15
C LYS A 44 -9.52 32.52 11.64
N GLY A 45 -9.28 31.29 12.09
CA GLY A 45 -9.62 30.81 13.44
C GLY A 45 -10.30 29.44 13.40
N THR A 46 -11.40 29.28 14.14
CA THR A 46 -12.15 28.03 14.26
C THR A 46 -13.44 28.08 13.44
N SER A 47 -13.69 27.07 12.62
CA SER A 47 -14.92 26.98 11.82
C SER A 47 -15.71 25.73 12.15
N HIS A 48 -16.98 25.88 12.52
CA HIS A 48 -17.93 24.78 12.70
C HIS A 48 -19.04 24.87 11.67
N ARG A 49 -19.23 23.79 10.89
CA ARG A 49 -20.13 23.85 9.74
C ARG A 49 -20.90 22.56 9.47
N THR A 50 -22.21 22.71 9.32
CA THR A 50 -23.15 21.63 9.05
C THR A 50 -24.03 22.00 7.85
N SER A 51 -23.61 21.67 6.62
CA SER A 51 -24.43 21.78 5.39
C SER A 51 -23.67 21.32 4.13
N HIS A 52 -24.38 21.07 3.03
CA HIS A 52 -23.89 20.63 1.69
C HIS A 52 -23.07 21.68 0.92
N LEU A 53 -22.15 22.40 1.56
CA LEU A 53 -21.57 23.63 1.01
C LEU A 53 -20.07 23.77 1.36
N THR A 54 -19.36 24.64 0.63
CA THR A 54 -17.89 24.79 0.70
C THR A 54 -17.41 25.66 1.86
N SER A 55 -16.38 25.24 2.59
CA SER A 55 -15.74 26.03 3.66
C SER A 55 -14.25 26.20 3.43
N HIS A 56 -13.72 27.38 3.72
CA HIS A 56 -12.30 27.72 3.71
C HIS A 56 -11.86 28.20 5.09
N SER A 57 -10.93 27.50 5.73
CA SER A 57 -10.40 27.87 7.04
C SER A 57 -8.88 28.00 7.05
N ARG A 58 -8.37 28.98 7.80
CA ARG A 58 -6.99 29.02 8.31
C ARG A 58 -7.06 28.85 9.84
N GLY A 59 -6.65 27.70 10.35
CA GLY A 59 -6.86 27.30 11.75
C GLY A 59 -7.56 25.95 11.85
N THR A 60 -8.57 25.84 12.70
CA THR A 60 -9.29 24.58 12.96
C THR A 60 -10.62 24.56 12.20
N SER A 61 -10.97 23.44 11.56
CA SER A 61 -12.28 23.25 10.95
C SER A 61 -12.97 21.96 11.36
N HIS A 62 -14.27 22.06 11.53
CA HIS A 62 -15.20 20.96 11.72
C HIS A 62 -16.31 21.12 10.70
N GLY A 63 -16.47 20.17 9.79
CA GLY A 63 -17.32 20.36 8.62
C GLY A 63 -18.03 19.10 8.14
N ARG A 64 -19.28 19.23 7.74
CA ARG A 64 -19.89 18.35 6.71
C ARG A 64 -19.87 19.07 5.36
N GLY A 65 -19.71 18.35 4.26
CA GLY A 65 -19.67 18.92 2.89
C GLY A 65 -18.26 19.05 2.34
N THR A 66 -17.97 20.13 1.62
CA THR A 66 -16.66 20.41 1.02
C THR A 66 -15.85 21.35 1.92
N SER A 67 -14.60 21.01 2.24
CA SER A 67 -13.75 21.79 3.15
C SER A 67 -12.34 21.99 2.63
N HIS A 68 -11.80 23.20 2.77
CA HIS A 68 -10.43 23.58 2.42
C HIS A 68 -9.77 24.19 3.65
N CYS A 69 -8.80 23.51 4.23
CA CYS A 69 -8.29 23.87 5.56
C CYS A 69 -6.76 23.99 5.53
N LYS A 70 -6.25 25.12 6.02
CA LYS A 70 -4.83 25.31 6.32
C LYS A 70 -4.68 25.28 7.85
N GLY A 71 -4.46 24.09 8.40
CA GLY A 71 -4.40 23.84 9.85
C GLY A 71 -4.98 22.46 10.19
N THR A 72 -5.82 22.38 11.22
CA THR A 72 -6.44 21.12 11.66
C THR A 72 -7.84 21.00 11.07
N SER A 73 -8.21 19.82 10.57
CA SER A 73 -9.54 19.60 10.00
C SER A 73 -10.18 18.28 10.45
N HIS A 74 -11.46 18.35 10.79
CA HIS A 74 -12.36 17.22 10.99
C HIS A 74 -13.52 17.32 10.00
N SER A 75 -13.50 16.51 8.94
CA SER A 75 -14.42 16.63 7.82
C SER A 75 -15.22 15.36 7.53
N ARG A 76 -16.50 15.51 7.18
CA ARG A 76 -17.32 14.47 6.54
C ARG A 76 -17.73 14.96 5.15
N GLY A 77 -17.35 14.24 4.10
CA GLY A 77 -17.56 14.66 2.71
C GLY A 77 -16.25 14.84 1.97
N THR A 78 -16.09 15.93 1.23
CA THR A 78 -14.89 16.24 0.45
C THR A 78 -13.98 17.18 1.24
N SER A 79 -12.68 16.91 1.29
CA SER A 79 -11.75 17.77 2.04
C SER A 79 -10.39 17.94 1.36
N HIS A 80 -9.85 19.14 1.44
CA HIS A 80 -8.51 19.52 1.02
C HIS A 80 -7.80 20.18 2.18
N CYS A 81 -6.89 19.47 2.82
CA CYS A 81 -6.34 19.91 4.08
C CYS A 81 -4.81 19.90 4.07
N ARG A 82 -4.22 20.94 4.66
CA ARG A 82 -2.78 21.09 4.88
C ARG A 82 -2.53 21.11 6.39
N VAL A 83 -1.53 20.36 6.86
CA VAL A 83 -1.12 20.12 8.25
C VAL A 83 -1.75 18.86 8.87
N THR A 84 -2.94 18.93 9.49
CA THR A 84 -3.52 17.79 10.22
C THR A 84 -4.96 17.54 9.79
N SER A 85 -5.37 16.29 9.57
CA SER A 85 -6.71 16.00 9.02
C SER A 85 -7.31 14.68 9.48
N HIS A 86 -8.58 14.71 9.85
CA HIS A 86 -9.43 13.55 10.06
C HIS A 86 -10.63 13.62 9.11
N SER A 87 -10.61 12.82 8.04
CA SER A 87 -11.62 12.88 6.99
C SER A 87 -12.43 11.58 6.89
N ARG A 88 -13.74 11.71 6.71
CA ARG A 88 -14.64 10.61 6.32
C ARG A 88 -15.30 10.97 4.98
N GLY A 89 -14.82 10.38 3.88
CA GLY A 89 -15.28 10.71 2.53
C GLY A 89 -14.11 10.77 1.55
N THR A 90 -14.12 11.74 0.66
CA THR A 90 -13.03 11.98 -0.29
C THR A 90 -12.09 13.03 0.28
N SER A 91 -10.78 12.78 0.24
CA SER A 91 -9.82 13.72 0.84
C SER A 91 -8.51 13.84 0.09
N HIS A 92 -7.98 15.06 0.06
CA HIS A 92 -6.62 15.39 -0.36
C HIS A 92 -5.90 16.03 0.82
N CYS A 93 -4.98 15.30 1.42
CA CYS A 93 -4.30 15.71 2.65
C CYS A 93 -2.80 15.90 2.41
N ARG A 94 -2.24 17.00 2.90
CA ARG A 94 -0.79 17.21 2.98
C ARG A 94 -0.38 17.41 4.43
N GLY A 95 0.48 16.54 4.96
CA GLY A 95 0.89 16.51 6.37
C GLY A 95 0.48 15.19 7.01
N THR A 96 -0.07 15.27 8.22
CA THR A 96 -0.55 14.12 8.99
C THR A 96 -2.05 13.93 8.76
N SER A 97 -2.48 12.72 8.42
CA SER A 97 -3.89 12.47 8.07
C SER A 97 -4.42 11.12 8.52
N HIS A 98 -5.69 11.10 8.90
CA HIS A 98 -6.47 9.89 9.12
C HIS A 98 -7.72 9.93 8.24
N CYS A 99 -7.74 9.10 7.19
CA CYS A 99 -8.75 9.16 6.15
C CYS A 99 -9.58 7.85 6.09
N ARG A 100 -10.90 7.98 5.94
CA ARG A 100 -11.80 6.88 5.63
C ARG A 100 -12.48 7.09 4.27
N ARG A 101 -12.68 6.01 3.51
CA ARG A 101 -13.21 5.94 2.13
C ARG A 101 -12.14 6.21 1.08
N THR A 102 -12.05 7.40 0.49
CA THR A 102 -11.14 7.68 -0.65
C THR A 102 -10.18 8.79 -0.28
N SER A 103 -8.88 8.60 -0.50
CA SER A 103 -7.87 9.58 -0.08
C SER A 103 -6.64 9.66 -0.96
N HIS A 104 -6.13 10.87 -1.13
CA HIS A 104 -4.80 11.17 -1.64
C HIS A 104 -4.02 11.89 -0.55
N CYS A 105 -2.99 11.23 0.00
CA CYS A 105 -2.23 11.75 1.12
C CYS A 105 -0.76 11.96 0.77
N ARG A 106 -0.20 13.10 1.15
CA ARG A 106 1.24 13.37 1.09
C ARG A 106 1.76 13.68 2.50
N GLY A 107 2.67 12.87 3.01
CA GLY A 107 3.18 12.96 4.39
C GLY A 107 2.94 11.66 5.15
N THR A 108 2.42 11.77 6.37
CA THR A 108 2.10 10.64 7.23
C THR A 108 0.60 10.36 7.18
N SER A 109 0.17 9.13 6.87
CA SER A 109 -1.26 8.84 6.71
C SER A 109 -1.72 7.49 7.24
N HIS A 110 -2.84 7.47 7.94
CA HIS A 110 -3.62 6.28 8.26
C HIS A 110 -4.89 6.25 7.42
N CYS A 111 -5.02 5.27 6.53
CA CYS A 111 -6.12 5.23 5.56
C CYS A 111 -6.91 3.92 5.65
N ARG A 112 -8.24 4.02 5.63
CA ARG A 112 -9.16 2.89 5.50
C ARG A 112 -10.05 3.08 4.27
N GLY A 113 -9.95 2.18 3.30
CA GLY A 113 -10.63 2.25 2.00
C GLY A 113 -9.62 2.31 0.86
N THR A 114 -9.89 3.16 -0.12
CA THR A 114 -9.03 3.41 -1.28
C THR A 114 -8.08 4.58 -1.00
N CYS A 115 -6.77 4.37 -1.14
CA CYS A 115 -5.78 5.41 -0.86
C CYS A 115 -4.64 5.46 -1.87
N HIS A 116 -4.25 6.67 -2.25
CA HIS A 116 -2.94 6.94 -2.83
C HIS A 116 -2.09 7.73 -1.81
N SER A 117 -0.97 7.18 -1.38
CA SER A 117 -0.10 7.80 -0.38
C SER A 117 1.32 8.05 -0.91
N ARG A 118 1.87 9.21 -0.57
CA ARG A 118 3.30 9.53 -0.77
C ARG A 118 3.92 9.94 0.56
N GLY A 119 4.87 9.15 1.06
CA GLY A 119 5.49 9.32 2.38
C GLY A 119 5.38 8.06 3.23
N THR A 120 4.96 8.22 4.48
CA THR A 120 4.78 7.12 5.42
C THR A 120 3.29 6.82 5.54
N SER A 121 2.86 5.58 5.28
CA SER A 121 1.44 5.25 5.33
C SER A 121 1.10 3.91 5.93
N HIS A 122 0.02 3.86 6.70
CA HIS A 122 -0.66 2.64 7.09
C HIS A 122 -2.02 2.56 6.39
N SER A 123 -2.23 1.57 5.53
CA SER A 123 -3.43 1.45 4.70
C SER A 123 -4.17 0.12 4.94
N ARG A 124 -5.49 0.18 5.07
CA ARG A 124 -6.39 -0.99 5.06
C ARG A 124 -7.39 -0.85 3.90
N GLY A 125 -7.39 -1.78 2.96
CA GLY A 125 -8.21 -1.75 1.75
C GLY A 125 -7.35 -1.77 0.49
N THR A 126 -7.68 -0.92 -0.48
CA THR A 126 -6.95 -0.78 -1.74
C THR A 126 -5.98 0.39 -1.64
N SER A 127 -4.70 0.17 -1.92
CA SER A 127 -3.69 1.23 -1.75
C SER A 127 -2.63 1.28 -2.83
N HIS A 128 -2.24 2.50 -3.20
CA HIS A 128 -1.02 2.75 -3.96
C HIS A 128 -0.10 3.64 -3.12
N CYS A 129 1.03 3.09 -2.68
CA CYS A 129 1.94 3.74 -1.74
C CYS A 129 3.30 4.03 -2.40
N ARG A 130 3.81 5.25 -2.26
CA ARG A 130 5.18 5.63 -2.64
C ARG A 130 5.93 6.11 -1.39
N GLY A 131 6.82 5.28 -0.87
CA GLY A 131 7.54 5.55 0.39
C GLY A 131 7.55 4.33 1.30
N THR A 132 7.41 4.57 2.60
CA THR A 132 7.36 3.51 3.62
C THR A 132 5.91 3.18 3.89
N SER A 133 5.50 1.92 3.74
CA SER A 133 4.09 1.56 3.90
C SER A 133 3.83 0.24 4.61
N HIS A 134 2.81 0.24 5.48
CA HIS A 134 2.19 -0.97 5.99
C HIS A 134 0.79 -1.13 5.39
N CYS A 135 0.57 -2.17 4.59
CA CYS A 135 -0.67 -2.37 3.83
C CYS A 135 -1.35 -3.68 4.18
N ARG A 136 -2.68 -3.63 4.38
CA ARG A 136 -3.55 -4.81 4.48
C ARG A 136 -4.65 -4.74 3.44
N GLY A 137 -4.74 -5.75 2.58
CA GLY A 137 -5.66 -5.79 1.43
C GLY A 137 -4.89 -5.80 0.12
N THR A 138 -5.40 -5.09 -0.88
CA THR A 138 -4.77 -4.97 -2.21
C THR A 138 -3.83 -3.77 -2.23
N SER A 139 -2.57 -3.98 -2.61
CA SER A 139 -1.57 -2.90 -2.54
C SER A 139 -0.57 -2.89 -3.69
N HIS A 140 -0.23 -1.68 -4.14
CA HIS A 140 0.92 -1.42 -4.99
C HIS A 140 1.90 -0.50 -4.24
N CYS A 141 3.08 -1.01 -3.89
CA CYS A 141 4.04 -0.32 -3.03
C CYS A 141 5.38 -0.09 -3.77
N LYS A 142 5.79 1.17 -3.84
CA LYS A 142 7.11 1.58 -4.34
C LYS A 142 7.99 1.98 -3.14
N ARG A 143 9.15 1.32 -2.97
CA ARG A 143 10.17 1.46 -1.90
C ARG A 143 10.05 0.41 -0.80
N THR A 144 9.71 0.79 0.43
CA THR A 144 9.78 -0.10 1.59
C THR A 144 8.38 -0.46 2.03
N SER A 145 8.03 -1.75 2.04
CA SER A 145 6.68 -2.18 2.39
C SER A 145 6.59 -3.43 3.26
N HIS A 146 5.58 -3.41 4.14
CA HIS A 146 5.05 -4.61 4.77
C HIS A 146 3.60 -4.82 4.29
N CYS A 147 3.34 -5.92 3.58
CA CYS A 147 2.05 -6.15 2.93
C CYS A 147 1.42 -7.47 3.36
N ARG A 148 0.12 -7.44 3.68
CA ARG A 148 -0.70 -8.63 3.91
C ARG A 148 -1.90 -8.65 2.95
N GLY A 149 -2.01 -9.69 2.14
CA GLY A 149 -3.02 -9.82 1.08
C GLY A 149 -2.37 -9.81 -0.30
N THR A 150 -3.09 -9.29 -1.30
CA THR A 150 -2.61 -9.19 -2.67
C THR A 150 -1.68 -7.97 -2.81
N SER A 151 -0.44 -8.17 -3.24
CA SER A 151 0.51 -7.05 -3.34
C SER A 151 1.47 -7.10 -4.51
N HIS A 152 1.75 -5.93 -5.07
CA HIS A 152 2.86 -5.68 -5.97
C HIS A 152 3.86 -4.75 -5.27
N CYS A 153 5.06 -5.24 -4.99
CA CYS A 153 6.07 -4.51 -4.24
C CYS A 153 7.36 -4.35 -5.05
N SER A 154 8.00 -3.19 -4.91
CA SER A 154 9.28 -2.88 -5.55
C SER A 154 10.27 -2.33 -4.54
N VAL A 155 11.55 -2.73 -4.66
CA VAL A 155 12.72 -2.39 -3.84
C VAL A 155 12.88 -3.28 -2.61
N THR A 156 12.19 -3.01 -1.49
CA THR A 156 12.35 -3.78 -0.25
C THR A 156 11.01 -4.13 0.33
N SER A 157 10.68 -5.42 0.46
CA SER A 157 9.36 -5.82 0.92
C SER A 157 9.32 -7.05 1.83
N HIS A 158 8.36 -7.03 2.77
CA HIS A 158 7.93 -8.20 3.51
C HIS A 158 6.46 -8.45 3.19
N CYS A 159 6.15 -9.57 2.55
CA CYS A 159 4.82 -9.83 2.00
C CYS A 159 4.28 -11.20 2.40
N ARG A 160 3.00 -11.23 2.77
CA ARG A 160 2.25 -12.46 3.06
C ARG A 160 0.95 -12.46 2.27
N GLY A 161 0.70 -13.49 1.48
CA GLY A 161 -0.45 -13.56 0.57
C GLY A 161 -0.02 -13.90 -0.85
N THR A 162 -0.79 -13.41 -1.82
CA THR A 162 -0.46 -13.47 -3.25
C THR A 162 0.38 -12.25 -3.64
N THR A 163 1.63 -12.45 -4.03
CA THR A 163 2.61 -11.36 -4.09
C THR A 163 3.45 -11.38 -5.36
N HIS A 164 3.72 -10.19 -5.90
CA HIS A 164 4.74 -9.97 -6.93
C HIS A 164 5.77 -8.98 -6.39
N CYS A 165 7.03 -9.41 -6.25
CA CYS A 165 8.07 -8.62 -5.62
C CYS A 165 9.28 -8.46 -6.54
N ARG A 166 9.76 -7.23 -6.70
CA ARG A 166 11.02 -6.90 -7.38
C ARG A 166 11.99 -6.26 -6.40
N GLY A 167 13.22 -6.74 -6.34
CA GLY A 167 14.26 -6.26 -5.42
C GLY A 167 14.51 -7.25 -4.29
N THR A 168 14.67 -6.76 -3.07
CA THR A 168 14.89 -7.55 -1.87
C THR A 168 13.55 -7.87 -1.21
N SER A 169 13.19 -9.15 -1.11
CA SER A 169 11.87 -9.53 -0.56
C SER A 169 11.87 -10.73 0.37
N LYS A 170 11.05 -10.66 1.42
CA LYS A 170 10.63 -11.82 2.21
C LYS A 170 9.17 -12.13 1.88
N CYS A 171 8.92 -13.29 1.30
CA CYS A 171 7.59 -13.66 0.80
C CYS A 171 7.10 -14.98 1.44
N SER A 172 5.82 -15.04 1.78
CA SER A 172 5.16 -16.24 2.25
C SER A 172 3.84 -16.46 1.52
N GLU A 173 3.47 -17.73 1.33
CA GLU A 173 2.30 -18.22 0.58
C GLU A 173 2.58 -18.26 -0.92
N THR A 174 1.92 -17.45 -1.75
CA THR A 174 2.07 -17.49 -3.21
C THR A 174 2.88 -16.29 -3.69
N SER A 175 4.04 -16.51 -4.33
CA SER A 175 4.90 -15.39 -4.71
C SER A 175 5.64 -15.54 -6.05
N HIS A 176 5.73 -14.43 -6.77
CA HIS A 176 6.66 -14.21 -7.86
C HIS A 176 7.72 -13.21 -7.42
N CYS A 177 8.98 -13.63 -7.35
CA CYS A 177 10.07 -12.80 -6.87
C CYS A 177 11.17 -12.65 -7.93
N SER A 178 11.65 -11.43 -8.12
CA SER A 178 12.79 -11.13 -8.99
C SER A 178 13.79 -10.25 -8.25
N GLY A 179 14.98 -10.76 -7.97
CA GLY A 179 15.97 -10.09 -7.13
C GLY A 179 16.51 -11.03 -6.04
N THR A 180 16.73 -10.49 -4.85
CA THR A 180 17.18 -11.25 -3.68
C THR A 180 15.96 -11.59 -2.85
N SER A 181 15.61 -12.87 -2.72
CA SER A 181 14.37 -13.25 -2.05
C SER A 181 14.49 -14.40 -1.08
N HIS A 182 13.78 -14.31 0.05
CA HIS A 182 13.53 -15.44 0.93
C HIS A 182 12.04 -15.80 0.85
N CYS A 183 11.73 -16.97 0.31
CA CYS A 183 10.35 -17.33 -0.03
C CYS A 183 9.91 -18.66 0.62
N ARG A 184 8.68 -18.69 1.12
CA ARG A 184 8.03 -19.91 1.66
C ARG A 184 6.66 -20.13 1.00
N GLY A 185 6.37 -21.36 0.58
CA GLY A 185 5.08 -21.71 -0.02
C GLY A 185 5.22 -22.07 -1.50
N THR A 186 4.31 -21.57 -2.35
CA THR A 186 4.31 -21.80 -3.80
C THR A 186 4.94 -20.61 -4.50
N THR A 187 6.12 -20.78 -5.10
CA THR A 187 6.92 -19.62 -5.52
C THR A 187 7.60 -19.78 -6.88
N HIS A 188 7.74 -18.66 -7.57
CA HIS A 188 8.58 -18.56 -8.75
C HIS A 188 9.61 -17.45 -8.52
N CYS A 189 10.88 -17.83 -8.43
CA CYS A 189 11.96 -16.92 -8.07
C CYS A 189 13.01 -16.81 -9.18
N ARG A 190 13.50 -15.59 -9.44
CA ARG A 190 14.62 -15.31 -10.35
C ARG A 190 15.74 -14.55 -9.62
N ARG A 191 16.98 -14.83 -10.02
CA ARG A 191 18.25 -14.25 -9.50
C ARG A 191 18.75 -14.95 -8.25
N THR A 192 18.59 -14.40 -7.05
CA THR A 192 19.17 -14.99 -5.82
C THR A 192 18.06 -15.34 -4.86
N SER A 193 17.94 -16.60 -4.43
CA SER A 193 16.88 -16.95 -3.48
C SER A 193 17.21 -18.05 -2.47
N HIS A 194 16.60 -17.92 -1.29
CA HIS A 194 16.45 -19.01 -0.34
C HIS A 194 14.98 -19.42 -0.31
N PHE A 195 14.71 -20.70 -0.51
CA PHE A 195 13.35 -21.18 -0.75
C PHE A 195 12.98 -22.44 0.06
N ARG A 196 11.73 -22.47 0.55
CA ARG A 196 11.10 -23.65 1.17
C ARG A 196 9.65 -23.87 0.70
N GLY A 197 9.35 -25.04 0.11
CA GLY A 197 8.01 -25.42 -0.34
C GLY A 197 7.99 -26.01 -1.77
N THR A 198 7.02 -25.60 -2.59
CA THR A 198 6.98 -25.86 -4.03
C THR A 198 7.52 -24.66 -4.85
N SER A 199 8.54 -24.84 -5.70
CA SER A 199 9.03 -23.73 -6.54
C SER A 199 9.50 -24.06 -7.95
N ARG A 200 9.51 -23.01 -8.77
CA ARG A 200 10.33 -22.89 -9.98
C ARG A 200 11.37 -21.80 -9.76
N PHE A 201 12.64 -22.12 -9.97
CA PHE A 201 13.74 -21.20 -9.72
C PHE A 201 14.72 -21.10 -10.90
N ARG A 202 15.19 -19.87 -11.17
CA ARG A 202 16.27 -19.60 -12.13
C ARG A 202 17.31 -18.62 -11.56
N GLY A 203 18.56 -19.04 -11.44
CA GLY A 203 19.69 -18.23 -10.95
C GLY A 203 20.53 -18.96 -9.90
N THR A 204 20.88 -18.26 -8.81
CA THR A 204 21.56 -18.80 -7.63
C THR A 204 20.60 -19.10 -6.48
N SER A 205 20.50 -20.35 -6.00
CA SER A 205 19.59 -20.65 -4.87
C SER A 205 20.04 -21.72 -3.88
N HIS A 206 19.42 -21.65 -2.70
CA HIS A 206 19.26 -22.78 -1.80
C HIS A 206 17.77 -23.14 -1.69
N CYS A 207 17.42 -24.36 -2.12
CA CYS A 207 16.05 -24.82 -2.30
C CYS A 207 15.76 -26.06 -1.46
N ARG A 208 14.65 -26.05 -0.71
CA ARG A 208 14.12 -27.22 0.02
C ARG A 208 12.66 -27.50 -0.34
N GLY A 209 12.37 -28.73 -0.76
CA GLY A 209 11.03 -29.20 -1.12
C GLY A 209 10.90 -29.54 -2.61
N THR A 210 9.68 -29.55 -3.13
CA THR A 210 9.39 -29.89 -4.52
C THR A 210 9.85 -28.77 -5.45
N THR A 211 10.94 -28.96 -6.19
CA THR A 211 11.57 -27.84 -6.91
C THR A 211 12.02 -28.16 -8.33
N HIS A 212 11.83 -27.18 -9.22
CA HIS A 212 12.50 -27.15 -10.52
C HIS A 212 13.52 -26.01 -10.52
N CYS A 213 14.80 -26.35 -10.54
CA CYS A 213 15.90 -25.40 -10.40
C CYS A 213 16.78 -25.37 -11.65
N SER A 214 17.16 -24.16 -12.08
CA SER A 214 18.11 -23.96 -13.17
C SER A 214 19.15 -22.91 -12.79
N GLY A 215 20.43 -23.27 -12.91
CA GLY A 215 21.57 -22.46 -12.48
C GLY A 215 22.17 -22.94 -11.15
N THR A 216 23.21 -22.25 -10.68
CA THR A 216 24.01 -22.63 -9.51
C THR A 216 23.12 -22.79 -8.28
N SER A 217 22.94 -24.01 -7.79
CA SER A 217 22.02 -24.23 -6.68
C SER A 217 22.37 -25.42 -5.80
N HIS A 218 21.95 -25.30 -4.53
CA HIS A 218 21.87 -26.37 -3.56
C HIS A 218 20.41 -26.79 -3.42
N CYS A 219 20.08 -27.99 -3.86
CA CYS A 219 18.70 -28.50 -3.85
C CYS A 219 18.56 -29.72 -2.93
N ARG A 220 17.51 -29.72 -2.09
CA ARG A 220 17.14 -30.85 -1.20
C ARG A 220 15.66 -31.21 -1.33
N GLY A 221 15.37 -32.49 -1.58
CA GLY A 221 14.03 -33.04 -1.78
C GLY A 221 13.69 -33.28 -3.25
N THR A 222 12.48 -33.75 -3.53
CA THR A 222 12.01 -34.13 -4.87
C THR A 222 12.22 -32.99 -5.86
N SER A 223 13.13 -33.17 -6.82
CA SER A 223 13.53 -32.06 -7.68
C SER A 223 14.00 -32.46 -9.07
N HIS A 224 13.79 -31.52 -10.01
CA HIS A 224 14.42 -31.46 -11.33
C HIS A 224 15.45 -30.34 -11.34
N CYS A 225 16.72 -30.71 -11.53
CA CYS A 225 17.85 -29.79 -11.38
C CYS A 225 18.67 -29.72 -12.68
N ARG A 226 18.95 -28.51 -13.17
CA ARG A 226 19.86 -28.28 -14.31
C ARG A 226 20.95 -27.27 -13.97
N GLY A 227 22.21 -27.64 -14.16
CA GLY A 227 23.35 -26.72 -13.97
C GLY A 227 23.60 -26.38 -12.50
N THR A 228 23.56 -27.39 -11.63
CA THR A 228 23.55 -27.22 -10.16
C THR A 228 24.86 -27.67 -9.53
N THR A 229 25.22 -27.12 -8.36
CA THR A 229 26.45 -27.52 -7.65
C THR A 229 26.21 -28.76 -6.79
N HIS A 230 25.11 -28.79 -6.03
CA HIS A 230 24.82 -29.91 -5.12
C HIS A 230 23.33 -30.26 -5.11
N CYS A 231 23.03 -31.55 -5.22
CA CYS A 231 21.66 -32.08 -5.19
C CYS A 231 21.56 -33.28 -4.25
N ARG A 232 20.53 -33.32 -3.38
CA ARG A 232 20.24 -34.46 -2.49
C ARG A 232 18.76 -34.85 -2.48
N GLY A 233 18.48 -36.14 -2.64
CA GLY A 233 17.11 -36.69 -2.60
C GLY A 233 16.29 -36.26 -3.81
N THR A 234 16.89 -36.33 -5.01
CA THR A 234 16.34 -35.71 -6.24
C THR A 234 15.88 -36.75 -7.25
N SER A 235 14.91 -36.42 -8.11
CA SER A 235 14.38 -37.37 -9.10
C SER A 235 15.23 -37.35 -10.36
N HIS A 236 15.59 -36.16 -10.83
CA HIS A 236 16.37 -36.00 -12.05
C HIS A 236 17.34 -34.81 -11.96
N CYS A 237 18.62 -35.04 -12.22
CA CYS A 237 19.62 -33.97 -12.29
C CYS A 237 20.45 -34.04 -13.58
N ARG A 238 20.79 -32.87 -14.14
CA ARG A 238 21.61 -32.74 -15.36
C ARG A 238 22.65 -31.63 -15.21
N GLY A 239 23.92 -31.94 -15.48
CA GLY A 239 25.01 -30.96 -15.38
C GLY A 239 25.23 -30.54 -13.93
N THR A 240 25.46 -31.52 -13.04
CA THR A 240 25.58 -31.32 -11.60
C THR A 240 26.96 -31.73 -11.11
N THR A 241 27.57 -30.96 -10.22
CA THR A 241 28.90 -31.33 -9.67
C THR A 241 28.79 -32.49 -8.68
N HIS A 242 27.90 -32.39 -7.68
CA HIS A 242 27.72 -33.42 -6.66
C HIS A 242 26.24 -33.85 -6.52
N CYS A 243 25.96 -35.15 -6.67
CA CYS A 243 24.64 -35.73 -6.40
C CYS A 243 24.67 -36.82 -5.32
N ARG A 244 23.62 -36.84 -4.48
CA ARG A 244 23.35 -37.92 -3.54
C ARG A 244 21.89 -38.33 -3.56
N ASP A 245 21.61 -39.63 -3.42
CA ASP A 245 20.25 -40.18 -3.31
C ASP A 245 19.38 -39.72 -4.50
N THR A 246 19.79 -40.06 -5.74
CA THR A 246 19.15 -39.53 -6.96
C THR A 246 18.73 -40.61 -7.95
N SER A 247 17.53 -40.51 -8.50
CA SER A 247 17.00 -41.56 -9.38
C SER A 247 17.69 -41.57 -10.75
N HIS A 248 17.66 -40.44 -11.47
CA HIS A 248 18.27 -40.29 -12.79
C HIS A 248 19.25 -39.13 -12.82
N CYS A 249 20.44 -39.36 -13.33
CA CYS A 249 21.49 -38.36 -13.28
C CYS A 249 22.29 -38.37 -14.59
N ARG A 250 22.53 -37.17 -15.17
CA ARG A 250 23.25 -36.98 -16.44
C ARG A 250 24.35 -35.92 -16.38
N ARG A 251 25.54 -36.19 -16.93
CA ARG A 251 26.69 -35.26 -16.97
C ARG A 251 27.07 -34.77 -15.56
N ILE A 252 27.68 -35.65 -14.76
CA ILE A 252 27.97 -35.37 -13.34
C ILE A 252 29.41 -35.73 -12.99
N THR A 253 30.03 -34.91 -12.15
CA THR A 253 31.39 -35.12 -11.66
C THR A 253 31.44 -36.17 -10.54
N HIS A 254 30.59 -36.07 -9.52
CA HIS A 254 30.58 -36.98 -8.37
C HIS A 254 29.16 -37.39 -7.99
N CYS A 255 28.91 -38.70 -7.89
CA CYS A 255 27.58 -39.21 -7.53
C CYS A 255 27.63 -40.38 -6.54
N ARG A 256 26.71 -40.37 -5.57
CA ARG A 256 26.58 -41.43 -4.55
C ARG A 256 25.11 -41.81 -4.32
N GLY A 257 24.79 -43.09 -4.39
CA GLY A 257 23.42 -43.59 -4.16
C GLY A 257 22.47 -43.22 -5.28
N THR A 258 22.72 -43.72 -6.49
CA THR A 258 21.87 -43.47 -7.67
C THR A 258 21.41 -44.73 -8.35
N SER A 259 20.15 -44.74 -8.80
CA SER A 259 19.61 -45.87 -9.56
C SER A 259 20.07 -45.88 -11.01
N HIS A 260 20.26 -44.72 -11.66
CA HIS A 260 20.65 -44.67 -13.06
C HIS A 260 21.50 -43.42 -13.40
N CYS A 261 22.76 -43.65 -13.77
CA CYS A 261 23.74 -42.61 -14.14
C CYS A 261 24.15 -42.76 -15.61
N ARG A 262 24.15 -41.67 -16.38
CA ARG A 262 24.65 -41.58 -17.77
C ARG A 262 25.51 -40.34 -17.97
#